data_AF-A0A0B3ASY6-F1
#
_entry.id   AF-A0A0B3ASY6-F1
#
_cell.length_a   1.000
_cell.length_b   1.000
_cell.length_c   1.000
_cell.angle_alpha   90.00
_cell.angle_beta   90.00
_cell.angle_gamma   90.00
#
_symmetry.space_group_name_H-M   'P 1'
#
loop_
_entity.id
_entity.type
_entity.pdbx_description
1 polymer ?
#
loop_
_entity_poly.entity_id
_entity_poly.type
_entity_poly.pdbx_seq_one_letter_code
_entity_poly.pdbx_strand_id
1 'polypeptide(L)'
;MIVKKISEVLGTKVYTDSGDFFGEIEEVNLHENRIDGWRIKVGNSVTSLIGGARGVIIPHQFVRAVNDIFIISKSALPSSGPEMEDLDKQSFLAIISKLIQLLLLLLLLFLLGQLIQKILFIT
;
A
#
# COMPACT_ATOMS: atom_id res chain seq x y z
N MET A 1 -21.04 2.65 -29.50
CA MET A 1 -20.89 2.04 -28.17
C MET A 1 -20.13 0.75 -28.37
N ILE A 2 -18.95 0.60 -27.78
CA ILE A 2 -18.17 -0.64 -27.88
C ILE A 2 -18.71 -1.56 -26.77
N VAL A 3 -19.18 -2.75 -27.15
CA VAL A 3 -19.69 -3.74 -26.21
C VAL A 3 -18.60 -4.79 -26.04
N LYS A 4 -18.10 -4.97 -24.82
CA LYS A 4 -17.17 -6.05 -24.48
C LYS A 4 -17.91 -7.24 -23.89
N LYS A 5 -17.40 -8.44 -24.18
CA LYS A 5 -17.85 -9.64 -23.49
C LYS A 5 -17.29 -9.65 -22.07
N ILE A 6 -18.12 -10.02 -21.10
CA ILE A 6 -17.72 -10.14 -19.70
C ILE A 6 -16.53 -11.10 -19.55
N SER A 7 -16.50 -12.19 -20.32
CA SER A 7 -15.42 -13.18 -20.31
C SER A 7 -14.05 -12.60 -20.66
N GLU A 8 -14.00 -11.50 -21.43
CA GLU A 8 -12.75 -10.83 -21.81
C GLU A 8 -12.24 -9.88 -20.72
N VAL A 9 -13.07 -9.59 -19.72
CA VAL A 9 -12.76 -8.67 -18.61
C VAL A 9 -12.17 -9.44 -17.42
N LEU A 10 -12.42 -10.74 -17.31
CA LEU A 10 -11.82 -11.60 -16.29
C LEU A 10 -10.30 -11.67 -16.49
N GLY A 11 -9.54 -11.57 -15.40
CA GLY A 11 -8.08 -11.55 -15.42
C GLY A 11 -7.47 -10.22 -15.87
N THR A 12 -8.29 -9.19 -16.16
CA THR A 12 -7.75 -7.88 -16.53
C THR A 12 -7.23 -7.12 -15.31
N LYS A 13 -6.17 -6.35 -15.52
CA LYS A 13 -5.57 -5.50 -14.49
C LYS A 13 -6.45 -4.29 -14.22
N VAL A 14 -6.67 -4.02 -12.95
CA VAL A 14 -7.46 -2.90 -12.45
C VAL A 14 -6.53 -1.81 -11.92
N TYR A 15 -6.80 -0.57 -12.32
CA TYR A 15 -6.10 0.62 -11.88
C TYR A 15 -7.07 1.63 -11.26
N THR A 16 -6.59 2.43 -10.31
CA THR A 16 -7.35 3.59 -9.83
C THR A 16 -7.30 4.73 -10.85
N ASP A 17 -8.20 5.69 -10.71
CA ASP A 17 -8.15 6.94 -11.49
C ASP A 17 -6.94 7.83 -11.16
N SER A 18 -6.16 7.49 -10.14
CA SER A 18 -4.84 8.08 -9.85
C SER A 18 -3.69 7.36 -10.59
N GLY A 19 -3.96 6.22 -11.25
CA GLY A 19 -2.98 5.42 -11.97
C GLY A 19 -2.36 4.27 -11.17
N ASP A 20 -2.78 4.07 -9.92
CA ASP A 20 -2.23 3.02 -9.05
C ASP A 20 -2.77 1.65 -9.45
N PHE A 21 -1.90 0.64 -9.49
CA PHE A 21 -2.32 -0.74 -9.67
C PHE A 21 -3.09 -1.23 -8.44
N PHE A 22 -4.34 -1.63 -8.63
CA PHE A 22 -5.22 -2.08 -7.57
C PHE A 22 -5.26 -3.62 -7.44
N GLY A 23 -5.32 -4.32 -8.58
CA GLY A 23 -5.48 -5.77 -8.59
C GLY A 23 -5.91 -6.34 -9.92
N GLU A 24 -6.57 -7.50 -9.87
CA GLU A 24 -7.01 -8.26 -11.05
C GLU A 24 -8.46 -8.69 -10.89
N ILE A 25 -9.26 -8.62 -11.96
CA ILE A 25 -10.67 -9.05 -11.92
C ILE A 25 -10.73 -10.57 -11.82
N GLU A 26 -11.37 -11.04 -10.76
CA GLU A 26 -11.55 -12.47 -10.49
C GLU A 26 -12.93 -12.94 -10.96
N GLU A 27 -13.98 -12.19 -10.61
CA GLU A 27 -15.36 -12.56 -10.88
C GLU A 27 -16.24 -11.33 -11.13
N VAL A 28 -17.44 -11.55 -11.66
CA VAL A 28 -18.49 -10.53 -11.79
C VAL A 28 -19.73 -10.97 -11.05
N ASN A 29 -20.33 -10.07 -10.30
CA ASN A 29 -21.65 -10.27 -9.71
C ASN A 29 -22.70 -9.72 -10.66
N LEU A 30 -23.66 -10.58 -10.99
CA LEU A 30 -24.81 -10.24 -11.81
C LEU A 30 -26.05 -10.22 -10.91
N HIS A 31 -26.85 -9.18 -11.07
CA HIS A 31 -28.19 -9.13 -10.51
C HIS A 31 -29.16 -9.03 -11.68
N GLU A 32 -30.03 -10.04 -11.82
CA GLU A 32 -30.88 -10.26 -13.00
C GLU A 32 -30.06 -10.31 -14.30
N ASN A 33 -30.13 -9.28 -15.14
CA ASN A 33 -29.40 -9.15 -16.40
C ASN A 33 -28.53 -7.89 -16.43
N ARG A 34 -28.05 -7.45 -15.26
CA ARG A 34 -27.18 -6.28 -15.09
C ARG A 34 -25.97 -6.63 -14.23
N ILE A 35 -24.87 -5.94 -14.50
CA ILE A 35 -23.66 -6.05 -13.67
C ILE A 35 -23.89 -5.24 -12.41
N ASP A 36 -23.85 -5.91 -11.26
CA ASP A 36 -23.99 -5.28 -9.94
C ASP A 36 -22.61 -4.81 -9.44
N GLY A 37 -21.60 -5.68 -9.56
CA GLY A 37 -20.25 -5.38 -9.11
C GLY A 37 -19.20 -6.35 -9.63
N TRP A 38 -17.94 -6.02 -9.35
CA TRP A 38 -16.77 -6.77 -9.79
C TRP A 38 -15.98 -7.23 -8.57
N ARG A 39 -15.69 -8.53 -8.50
CA ARG A 39 -14.78 -9.07 -7.50
C ARG A 39 -13.36 -8.93 -8.02
N ILE A 40 -12.55 -8.20 -7.27
CA ILE A 40 -11.17 -7.90 -7.61
C ILE A 40 -10.27 -8.55 -6.57
N LYS A 41 -9.33 -9.38 -7.04
CA LYS A 41 -8.24 -9.90 -6.24
C LYS A 41 -7.22 -8.79 -6.02
N VAL A 42 -6.96 -8.48 -4.76
CA VAL A 42 -6.12 -7.34 -4.36
C VAL A 42 -4.65 -7.66 -4.64
N GLY A 43 -3.94 -6.73 -5.27
CA GLY A 43 -2.49 -6.85 -5.47
C GLY A 43 -1.72 -6.69 -4.15
N ASN A 44 -0.53 -7.29 -4.05
CA ASN A 44 0.26 -7.28 -2.81
C ASN A 44 0.56 -5.87 -2.26
N SER A 45 0.67 -4.87 -3.14
CA SER A 45 0.90 -3.46 -2.77
C SER A 45 -0.27 -2.80 -2.03
N VAL A 46 -1.46 -3.40 -2.11
CA VAL A 46 -2.73 -2.78 -1.68
C VAL A 46 -3.40 -3.59 -0.56
N THR A 47 -2.87 -4.76 -0.20
CA THR A 47 -3.43 -5.67 0.82
C THR A 47 -3.57 -5.04 2.21
N SER A 48 -2.65 -4.14 2.58
CA SER A 48 -2.68 -3.40 3.84
C SER A 48 -3.84 -2.39 3.91
N LEU A 49 -4.21 -1.79 2.79
CA LEU A 49 -5.29 -0.78 2.69
C LEU A 49 -6.68 -1.39 2.92
N ILE A 50 -6.82 -2.69 2.70
CA ILE A 50 -8.10 -3.42 2.77
C ILE A 50 -8.15 -4.35 3.99
N GLY A 51 -7.36 -4.06 5.02
CA GLY A 51 -7.37 -4.82 6.28
C GLY A 51 -6.99 -6.29 6.12
N GLY A 52 -6.13 -6.62 5.15
CA GLY A 52 -5.67 -7.99 4.90
C GLY A 52 -6.65 -8.85 4.08
N ALA A 53 -7.75 -8.28 3.58
CA ALA A 53 -8.65 -8.99 2.68
C ALA A 53 -7.95 -9.31 1.34
N ARG A 54 -8.11 -10.55 0.85
CA ARG A 54 -7.53 -11.02 -0.42
C ARG A 54 -8.31 -10.58 -1.66
N GLY A 55 -9.53 -10.07 -1.47
CA GLY A 55 -10.41 -9.64 -2.56
C GLY A 55 -11.46 -8.65 -2.06
N VAL A 56 -11.93 -7.78 -2.96
CA VAL A 56 -12.97 -6.78 -2.69
C VAL A 56 -14.01 -6.80 -3.79
N ILE A 57 -15.26 -6.54 -3.44
CA ILE A 57 -16.33 -6.32 -4.40
C ILE A 57 -16.49 -4.82 -4.62
N ILE A 58 -16.26 -4.36 -5.85
CA ILE A 58 -16.45 -2.97 -6.26
C ILE A 58 -17.74 -2.84 -7.06
N PRO A 59 -18.71 -2.02 -6.59
CA PRO A 59 -19.95 -1.77 -7.33
C PRO A 59 -19.69 -1.16 -8.71
N HIS A 60 -20.51 -1.53 -9.71
CA HIS A 60 -20.32 -1.09 -11.09
C HIS A 60 -20.29 0.44 -11.26
N GLN A 61 -21.00 1.18 -10.40
CA GLN A 61 -21.04 2.66 -10.43
C GLN A 61 -19.67 3.34 -10.24
N PHE A 62 -18.69 2.64 -9.67
CA PHE A 62 -17.34 3.17 -9.49
C PHE A 62 -16.40 2.85 -10.65
N VAL A 63 -16.86 2.10 -11.65
CA VAL A 63 -16.08 1.76 -12.83
C VAL A 63 -16.12 2.94 -13.80
N ARG A 64 -14.94 3.48 -14.13
CA ARG A 64 -14.81 4.64 -15.03
C ARG A 64 -14.55 4.23 -16.48
N ALA A 65 -13.85 3.12 -16.69
CA ALA A 65 -13.53 2.62 -18.02
C ALA A 65 -13.36 1.10 -18.04
N VAL A 66 -13.85 0.46 -19.11
CA VAL A 66 -13.72 -0.98 -19.38
C VAL A 66 -13.32 -1.17 -20.85
N ASN A 67 -12.02 -1.27 -21.13
CA ASN A 67 -11.54 -1.68 -22.45
C ASN A 67 -10.17 -2.38 -22.38
N ASP A 68 -9.09 -1.68 -22.73
CA ASP A 68 -7.71 -2.20 -22.68
C ASP A 68 -7.19 -2.26 -21.24
N ILE A 69 -7.64 -1.29 -20.44
CA ILE A 69 -7.41 -1.22 -19.00
C ILE A 69 -8.75 -1.07 -18.28
N PHE A 70 -8.81 -1.60 -17.06
CA PHE A 70 -9.97 -1.47 -16.20
C PHE A 70 -9.71 -0.38 -15.15
N ILE A 71 -10.50 0.69 -15.14
CA ILE A 71 -10.29 1.83 -14.25
C ILE A 71 -11.44 1.94 -13.25
N ILE A 72 -11.10 2.04 -11.97
CA ILE A 72 -12.04 2.31 -10.88
C ILE A 72 -11.76 3.68 -10.25
N SER A 73 -12.79 4.31 -9.69
CA SER A 73 -12.59 5.51 -8.88
C SER A 73 -12.01 5.15 -7.51
N LYS A 74 -11.04 5.95 -7.05
CA LYS A 74 -10.46 5.83 -5.71
C LYS A 74 -11.50 5.96 -4.59
N SER A 75 -12.64 6.62 -4.83
CA SER A 75 -13.73 6.73 -3.84
C SER A 75 -14.39 5.40 -3.48
N ALA A 76 -14.20 4.37 -4.31
CA ALA A 76 -14.70 3.02 -4.03
C ALA A 76 -13.88 2.29 -2.98
N LEU A 77 -12.68 2.79 -2.70
CA LEU A 77 -11.77 2.19 -1.74
C LEU A 77 -12.11 2.69 -0.34
N PRO A 78 -12.07 1.82 0.68
CA PRO A 78 -12.14 2.29 2.05
C PRO A 78 -11.02 3.30 2.25
N SER A 79 -11.37 4.49 2.72
CA SER A 79 -10.43 5.58 2.99
C SER A 79 -9.50 5.19 4.13
N SER A 80 -8.45 4.42 3.83
CA SER A 80 -7.19 4.57 4.53
C SER A 80 -6.65 5.93 4.10
N GLY A 81 -6.40 6.81 5.06
CA GLY A 81 -6.06 8.21 4.84
C GLY A 81 -4.85 8.42 3.93
N PRO A 82 -4.53 9.68 3.59
CA PRO A 82 -3.40 10.03 2.75
C PRO A 82 -2.09 9.79 3.53
N GLU A 83 -1.69 8.54 3.68
CA GLU A 83 -0.50 8.16 4.45
C GLU A 83 0.07 6.88 3.84
N MET A 84 0.59 6.87 2.60
CA MET A 84 1.47 5.75 2.19
C MET A 84 2.70 6.18 1.40
N GLU A 85 2.71 7.32 0.72
CA GLU A 85 3.99 7.92 0.29
C GLU A 85 4.78 8.50 1.48
N ASP A 86 4.10 8.84 2.57
CA ASP A 86 4.71 9.33 3.80
C ASP A 86 5.05 8.21 4.79
N LEU A 87 4.36 7.07 4.79
CA LEU A 87 4.67 5.96 5.72
C LEU A 87 6.01 5.28 5.43
N ASP A 88 6.40 5.17 4.16
CA ASP A 88 7.71 4.62 3.80
C ASP A 88 8.84 5.57 4.22
N LYS A 89 8.64 6.89 4.01
CA LYS A 89 9.57 7.92 4.45
C LYS A 89 9.65 7.98 5.98
N GLN A 90 8.53 7.92 6.66
CA GLN A 90 8.47 8.04 8.11
C GLN A 90 9.06 6.80 8.80
N SER A 91 8.87 5.62 8.22
CA SER A 91 9.54 4.39 8.65
C SER A 91 11.05 4.47 8.44
N PHE A 92 11.50 4.97 7.28
CA PHE A 92 12.92 5.16 6.98
C PHE A 92 13.58 6.18 7.92
N LEU A 93 12.91 7.30 8.19
CA LEU A 93 13.37 8.31 9.14
C LEU A 93 13.42 7.77 10.57
N ALA A 94 12.47 6.92 10.97
CA ALA A 94 12.49 6.27 12.28
C ALA A 94 13.69 5.31 12.42
N ILE A 95 14.04 4.57 11.36
CA ILE A 95 15.23 3.71 11.33
C ILE A 95 16.50 4.55 11.44
N ILE A 96 16.63 5.63 10.65
CA ILE A 96 17.77 6.55 10.72
C ILE A 96 17.91 7.15 12.12
N SER A 97 16.80 7.60 12.71
CA SER A 97 16.79 8.15 14.07
C SER A 97 17.32 7.16 15.10
N LYS A 98 16.88 5.90 15.05
CA LYS A 98 17.37 4.83 15.94
C LYS A 98 18.86 4.54 15.75
N LEU A 99 19.33 4.52 14.50
CA LEU A 99 20.75 4.30 14.20
C LEU A 99 21.63 5.44 14.72
N ILE A 100 21.18 6.69 14.58
CA ILE A 100 21.88 7.86 15.13
C ILE A 100 21.93 7.79 16.66
N GLN A 101 20.83 7.45 17.33
CA GLN A 101 20.81 7.28 18.79
C GLN A 101 21.78 6.18 19.25
N LEU A 102 21.82 5.05 18.55
CA LEU A 102 22.74 3.96 18.87
C LEU A 102 24.20 4.39 18.70
N LEU A 103 24.51 5.12 17.61
CA LEU A 103 25.85 5.65 17.38
C LEU A 103 26.26 6.65 18.47
N LEU A 104 25.35 7.55 18.88
CA LEU A 104 25.59 8.51 19.96
C LEU A 104 25.86 7.81 21.29
N LEU A 105 25.12 6.75 21.60
CA LEU A 105 25.31 5.94 22.81
C LEU A 105 26.69 5.27 22.81
N LEU A 106 27.10 4.69 21.68
CA LEU A 106 28.43 4.08 21.53
C LEU A 106 29.55 5.11 21.71
N LEU A 107 29.39 6.31 21.16
CA LEU A 107 30.35 7.40 21.34
C LEU A 107 30.44 7.82 22.81
N LEU A 108 29.31 7.95 23.51
CA LEU A 108 29.26 8.28 24.93
C LEU A 108 30.01 7.24 25.77
N LEU A 109 29.76 5.95 25.54
CA LEU A 109 30.43 4.85 26.22
C LEU A 109 31.94 4.87 25.99
N PHE A 110 32.37 5.18 24.75
CA PHE A 110 33.78 5.32 24.43
C PHE A 110 34.44 6.48 25.21
N LEU A 111 33.80 7.65 25.24
CA LEU A 111 34.31 8.81 25.99
C LEU A 111 34.35 8.57 27.50
N LEU A 112 33.33 7.91 28.05
CA LEU A 112 33.34 7.45 29.45
C LEU A 112 34.52 6.53 29.73
N GLY A 113 34.81 5.58 28.83
CA GLY A 113 35.97 4.70 28.93
C GLY A 113 37.30 5.48 28.97
N GLN A 114 37.47 6.46 28.08
CA GLN A 114 38.66 7.33 28.08
C GLN A 114 38.81 8.13 29.38
N LEU A 115 37.69 8.64 29.91
CA LEU A 115 37.69 9.40 31.17
C LEU A 115 38.07 8.51 32.36
N ILE A 116 37.51 7.29 32.43
CA ILE A 116 37.82 6.31 33.49
C ILE A 116 39.30 5.94 33.46
N GLN A 117 39.86 5.65 32.28
CA GLN A 117 41.29 5.37 32.12
C GLN A 117 42.16 6.55 32.58
N LYS A 118 41.76 7.78 32.25
CA LYS A 118 42.48 8.99 32.62
C LYS A 118 42.46 9.25 34.13
N ILE A 119 41.34 8.98 34.81
CA ILE A 119 41.23 9.09 36.28
C ILE A 119 42.10 8.04 36.98
N LEU A 120 42.08 6.79 36.50
CA LEU A 120 42.83 5.68 37.11
C LEU A 120 44.35 5.85 37.01
N PHE A 121 44.85 6.54 35.97
CA PHE A 121 46.29 6.79 35.77
C PHE A 121 46.83 8.01 36.55
N ILE A 122 45.96 8.82 37.17
CA ILE A 122 46.34 10.04 37.91
C ILE A 122 46.40 9.80 39.44
N THR A 123 45.91 8.65 39.93
CA THR A 123 46.04 8.22 41.34
C THR A 123 47.16 7.20 41.47
#